data_AF-A0AAN3SH00-F1
#
_entry.id   AF-A0AAN3SH00-F1
#
_cell.length_a   1.000
_cell.length_b   1.000
_cell.length_c   1.000
_cell.angle_alpha   90.00
_cell.angle_beta   90.00
_cell.angle_gamma   90.00
#
_symmetry.space_group_name_H-M   'P 1'
#
loop_
_entity.id
_entity.type
_entity.pdbx_description
1 polymer ?
#
loop_
_entity_poly.entity_id
_entity_poly.type
_entity_poly.pdbx_seq_one_letter_code
_entity_poly.pdbx_strand_id
1 'polypeptide(L)'
;MPITIHGYLNDNNEKNGPGASMEYFDMRKMSVNLWRNAAGETREICTFPPAKRDFYWRASIASIAANGEFSLFPGMERIVTLLEGGEMLLESADRFNHTLKPLQPFAFAADQVVKAKLTAGQM
;
A
#
# COMPACT_ATOMS: atom_id res chain seq x y z
N MET A 1 -2.05 -5.78 9.21
CA MET A 1 -1.18 -4.77 8.58
C MET A 1 -0.87 -5.19 7.15
N PRO A 2 -1.31 -4.45 6.12
CA PRO A 2 -0.86 -4.71 4.75
C PRO A 2 0.40 -3.92 4.31
N ILE A 3 1.19 -4.49 3.41
CA ILE A 3 2.11 -3.72 2.55
C ILE A 3 1.32 -3.18 1.39
N THR A 4 1.52 -1.90 1.08
CA THR A 4 0.95 -1.25 -0.10
C THR A 4 2.07 -0.72 -0.98
N ILE A 5 2.09 -1.18 -2.22
CA ILE A 5 2.96 -0.68 -3.28
C ILE A 5 2.08 0.04 -4.29
N HIS A 6 2.42 1.29 -4.58
CA HIS A 6 1.86 2.04 -5.67
C HIS A 6 2.91 2.17 -6.74
N GLY A 7 2.56 1.96 -8.01
CA GLY A 7 3.48 2.26 -9.08
C GLY A 7 2.89 1.99 -10.45
N TYR A 8 3.71 2.32 -11.45
CA TYR A 8 3.53 1.83 -12.81
C TYR A 8 4.54 0.72 -13.04
N LEU A 9 4.08 -0.45 -13.49
CA LEU A 9 4.95 -1.46 -14.10
C LEU A 9 5.44 -0.88 -15.44
N ASN A 10 6.55 -0.15 -15.41
CA ASN A 10 7.22 0.29 -16.63
C ASN A 10 8.42 -0.63 -16.86
N ASP A 11 8.23 -1.64 -17.71
CA ASP A 11 9.17 -2.74 -17.97
C ASP A 11 10.40 -2.32 -18.80
N ASN A 12 10.74 -1.03 -18.83
CA ASN A 12 11.68 -0.46 -19.80
C ASN A 12 12.82 0.35 -19.15
N ASN A 13 13.47 -0.17 -18.11
CA ASN A 13 14.74 0.43 -17.68
C ASN A 13 15.75 -0.59 -17.13
N GLU A 14 16.16 -1.55 -17.96
CA GLU A 14 17.48 -2.14 -17.84
C GLU A 14 18.55 -1.12 -18.23
N LYS A 15 18.92 -0.24 -17.30
CA LYS A 15 20.23 0.41 -17.33
C LYS A 15 20.83 0.40 -15.93
N ASN A 16 21.76 -0.54 -15.76
CA ASN A 16 22.70 -0.63 -14.66
C ASN A 16 23.39 0.73 -14.41
N GLY A 17 22.86 1.49 -13.44
CA GLY A 17 23.52 2.63 -12.80
C GLY A 17 24.40 2.18 -11.63
N PRO A 18 25.23 3.08 -11.05
CA PRO A 18 26.37 2.70 -10.22
C PRO A 18 25.93 1.91 -8.98
N GLY A 19 26.56 0.75 -8.76
CA GLY A 19 26.49 -0.12 -7.58
C GLY A 19 25.18 -0.07 -6.80
N ALA A 20 24.26 -1.00 -7.06
CA ALA A 20 23.06 -1.18 -6.25
C ALA A 20 23.45 -1.28 -4.76
N SER A 21 23.15 -0.24 -3.98
CA SER A 21 23.36 -0.25 -2.53
C SER A 21 22.15 -0.92 -1.88
N MET A 22 22.40 -1.99 -1.12
CA MET A 22 21.35 -2.64 -0.35
C MET A 22 21.07 -1.84 0.93
N GLU A 23 19.83 -1.39 1.08
CA GLU A 23 19.33 -0.73 2.29
C GLU A 23 18.39 -1.67 3.04
N TYR A 24 18.56 -1.76 4.35
CA TYR A 24 17.70 -2.54 5.24
C TYR A 24 16.81 -1.62 6.05
N PHE A 25 15.53 -1.97 6.15
CA PHE A 25 14.54 -1.21 6.93
C PHE A 25 14.15 -2.01 8.18
N ASP A 26 14.20 -1.36 9.35
CA ASP A 26 13.62 -1.89 10.58
C ASP A 26 12.29 -1.17 10.83
N MET A 27 11.19 -1.91 10.71
CA MET A 27 9.83 -1.37 10.85
C MET A 27 9.63 -0.57 12.15
N ARG A 28 10.31 -0.95 13.23
CA ARG A 28 10.19 -0.30 14.54
C ARG A 28 10.85 1.08 14.60
N LYS A 29 11.76 1.36 13.66
CA LYS A 29 12.50 2.62 13.57
C LYS A 29 11.95 3.56 12.50
N MET A 30 10.97 3.11 11.71
CA MET A 30 10.37 3.89 10.64
C MET A 30 9.44 4.98 11.20
N SER A 31 9.41 6.14 10.54
CA SER A 31 8.46 7.21 10.86
C SER A 31 7.02 6.77 10.63
N VAL A 32 6.17 7.08 11.60
CA VAL A 32 4.74 6.76 11.59
C VAL A 32 3.94 8.00 11.19
N ASN A 33 3.16 7.89 10.11
CA ASN A 33 2.21 8.92 9.70
C ASN A 33 0.80 8.46 10.04
N LEU A 34 0.22 9.04 11.11
CA LEU A 34 -1.16 8.77 11.51
C LEU A 34 -2.14 9.35 10.49
N TRP A 35 -3.19 8.59 10.19
CA TRP A 35 -4.24 9.06 9.29
C TRP A 35 -5.10 10.10 10.00
N ARG A 36 -5.57 11.12 9.26
CA ARG A 36 -6.41 12.19 9.82
C ARG A 36 -7.70 11.69 10.47
N ASN A 37 -8.23 10.57 9.98
CA ASN A 37 -9.45 9.94 10.49
C ASN A 37 -9.20 8.95 11.64
N ALA A 38 -7.96 8.83 12.12
CA ALA A 38 -7.54 7.86 13.14
C ALA A 38 -7.87 6.38 12.81
N ALA A 39 -8.23 6.07 11.56
CA ALA A 39 -8.57 4.71 11.12
C ALA A 39 -7.33 3.86 10.82
N GLY A 40 -6.13 4.41 11.03
CA GLY A 40 -4.88 3.73 10.75
C GLY A 40 -3.66 4.64 10.73
N GLU A 41 -2.58 4.06 10.23
CA GLU A 41 -1.27 4.68 10.11
C GLU A 41 -0.52 4.14 8.90
N THR A 42 0.47 4.88 8.42
CA THR A 42 1.35 4.47 7.34
C THR A 42 2.81 4.70 7.71
N ARG A 43 3.65 3.70 7.44
CA ARG A 43 5.11 3.78 7.48
C ARG A 43 5.63 3.68 6.06
N GLU A 44 6.22 4.75 5.55
CA GLU A 44 6.80 4.75 4.20
C GLU A 44 8.15 4.03 4.21
N ILE A 45 8.31 3.03 3.33
CA ILE A 45 9.58 2.30 3.15
C ILE A 45 10.46 3.11 2.21
N CYS A 46 9.96 3.39 1.00
CA CYS A 46 10.70 4.13 -0.01
C CYS A 46 9.76 4.69 -1.08
N THR A 47 10.23 5.74 -1.73
CA THR A 47 9.54 6.43 -2.81
C THR A 47 10.56 6.79 -3.88
N PHE A 48 10.23 6.62 -5.15
CA PHE A 48 11.08 7.01 -6.26
C PHE A 48 10.31 7.83 -7.31
N PRO A 49 10.81 9.01 -7.73
CA PRO A 49 11.95 9.72 -7.15
C PRO A 49 11.70 10.12 -5.67
N PRO A 50 12.76 10.20 -4.83
CA PRO A 50 12.61 10.59 -3.44
C PRO A 50 11.97 11.98 -3.27
N ALA A 51 11.20 12.16 -2.21
CA ALA A 51 10.68 13.45 -1.74
C ALA A 51 9.77 14.25 -2.71
N LYS A 52 9.06 13.59 -3.64
CA LYS A 52 8.09 14.25 -4.53
C LYS A 52 6.66 13.75 -4.30
N ARG A 53 5.68 14.66 -4.46
CA ARG A 53 4.27 14.30 -4.64
C ARG A 53 4.06 13.44 -5.88
N ASP A 54 4.85 13.72 -6.93
CA ASP A 54 4.83 13.01 -8.19
C ASP A 54 5.93 11.94 -8.17
N PHE A 55 5.58 10.77 -7.66
CA PHE A 55 6.44 9.59 -7.65
C PHE A 55 6.05 8.61 -8.76
N TYR A 56 6.99 7.80 -9.22
CA TYR A 56 6.74 6.68 -10.15
C TYR A 56 6.33 5.42 -9.43
N TRP A 57 6.94 5.17 -8.26
CA TRP A 57 6.52 4.12 -7.35
C TRP A 57 6.81 4.48 -5.90
N ARG A 58 6.02 3.90 -4.99
CA ARG A 58 6.16 4.02 -3.54
C ARG A 58 5.80 2.71 -2.87
N ALA A 59 6.62 2.26 -1.94
CA ALA A 59 6.32 1.14 -1.05
C ALA A 59 6.10 1.64 0.38
N SER A 60 5.08 1.10 1.04
CA SER A 60 4.71 1.48 2.41
C SER A 60 4.05 0.33 3.15
N ILE A 61 4.06 0.39 4.48
CA ILE A 61 3.30 -0.52 5.36
C ILE A 61 2.17 0.29 5.96
N ALA A 62 0.95 -0.22 5.89
CA ALA A 62 -0.22 0.38 6.53
C ALA A 62 -0.70 -0.51 7.69
N SER A 63 -1.11 0.13 8.79
CA SER A 63 -1.92 -0.53 9.82
C SER A 63 -3.32 0.05 9.73
N ILE A 64 -4.32 -0.81 9.59
CA ILE A 64 -5.73 -0.41 9.45
C ILE A 64 -6.42 -0.80 10.75
N ALA A 65 -6.82 0.19 11.52
CA ALA A 65 -7.46 0.03 12.83
C ALA A 65 -8.99 0.09 12.74
N ALA A 66 -9.52 0.71 11.70
CA ALA A 66 -10.95 0.82 11.44
C ALA A 66 -11.25 0.81 9.95
N ASN A 67 -12.51 0.56 9.60
CA ASN A 67 -12.97 0.66 8.22
C ASN A 67 -12.63 2.03 7.63
N GLY A 68 -12.21 2.05 6.38
CA GLY A 68 -11.76 3.27 5.74
C GLY A 68 -11.61 3.14 4.24
N GLU A 69 -11.29 4.26 3.61
CA GLU A 69 -11.05 4.33 2.18
C GLU A 69 -9.56 4.50 1.91
N PHE A 70 -9.09 3.82 0.87
CA PHE A 70 -7.75 4.05 0.36
C PHE A 70 -7.65 5.41 -0.34
N SER A 71 -6.53 6.11 -0.14
CA SER A 71 -6.27 7.39 -0.83
C SER A 71 -6.15 7.20 -2.34
N LEU A 72 -6.71 8.12 -3.13
CA LEU A 72 -6.64 8.06 -4.59
C LEU A 72 -5.25 8.48 -5.11
N PHE A 73 -4.75 7.74 -6.10
CA PHE A 73 -3.54 8.06 -6.87
C PHE A 73 -3.86 7.88 -8.37
N PRO A 74 -4.37 8.94 -9.04
CA PRO A 74 -4.81 8.87 -10.43
C PRO A 74 -3.75 8.27 -11.36
N GLY A 75 -4.17 7.31 -12.18
CA GLY A 75 -3.34 6.64 -13.17
C GLY A 75 -2.42 5.54 -12.62
N MET A 76 -2.19 5.43 -11.31
CA MET A 76 -1.30 4.40 -10.75
C MET A 76 -2.03 3.07 -10.52
N GLU A 77 -1.26 1.99 -10.49
CA GLU A 77 -1.73 0.71 -9.94
C GLU A 77 -1.34 0.62 -8.46
N ARG A 78 -2.19 -0.04 -7.66
CA ARG A 78 -1.89 -0.42 -6.28
C ARG A 78 -1.87 -1.93 -6.16
N ILE A 79 -0.81 -2.44 -5.57
CA ILE A 79 -0.68 -3.82 -5.13
C ILE A 79 -0.67 -3.82 -3.61
N VAL A 80 -1.56 -4.60 -3.01
CA VAL A 80 -1.68 -4.71 -1.56
C VAL A 80 -1.55 -6.16 -1.11
N THR A 81 -0.81 -6.40 -0.04
CA THR A 81 -0.59 -7.74 0.54
C THR A 81 -0.82 -7.68 2.04
N LEU A 82 -1.75 -8.48 2.57
CA LEU A 82 -1.97 -8.60 4.01
C LEU A 82 -0.80 -9.37 4.65
N LEU A 83 -0.07 -8.75 5.58
CA LEU A 83 1.02 -9.43 6.30
C LEU A 83 0.53 -10.14 7.56
N GLU A 84 -0.30 -9.44 8.33
CA GLU A 84 -0.72 -9.85 9.67
C GLU A 84 -2.15 -9.38 9.97
N GLY A 85 -2.82 -10.06 10.89
CA GLY A 85 -4.20 -9.77 11.31
C GLY A 85 -5.25 -10.61 10.59
N GLY A 86 -6.52 -10.35 10.89
CA GLY A 86 -7.66 -11.01 10.25
C GLY A 86 -7.82 -10.64 8.78
N GLU A 87 -8.59 -11.45 8.04
CA GLU A 87 -8.97 -11.15 6.66
C GLU A 87 -9.64 -9.78 6.56
N MET A 88 -9.46 -9.12 5.42
CA MET A 88 -10.00 -7.80 5.15
C MET A 88 -10.75 -7.80 3.82
N LEU A 89 -11.95 -7.26 3.79
CA LEU A 89 -12.73 -7.12 2.58
C LEU A 89 -12.39 -5.80 1.88
N LEU A 90 -12.01 -5.89 0.60
CA LEU A 90 -11.85 -4.76 -0.28
C LEU A 90 -13.04 -4.66 -1.22
N GLU A 91 -13.71 -3.52 -1.17
CA GLU A 91 -14.88 -3.26 -2.01
C GLU A 91 -14.64 -2.03 -2.87
N SER A 92 -14.79 -2.21 -4.18
CA SER A 92 -14.97 -1.12 -5.12
C SER A 92 -16.39 -1.18 -5.66
N ALA A 93 -17.10 -0.05 -5.64
CA ALA A 93 -18.54 0.05 -5.87
C ALA A 93 -19.07 -0.93 -6.94
N ASP A 94 -18.55 -0.83 -8.17
CA ASP A 94 -19.05 -1.60 -9.31
C ASP A 94 -17.95 -2.42 -10.01
N ARG A 95 -16.83 -2.69 -9.33
CA ARG A 95 -15.67 -3.35 -9.97
C ARG A 95 -15.34 -4.70 -9.35
N PHE A 96 -15.23 -4.76 -8.03
CA PHE A 96 -14.86 -5.98 -7.35
C PHE A 96 -15.28 -5.96 -5.89
N ASN A 97 -15.42 -7.17 -5.36
CA ASN A 97 -15.46 -7.45 -3.94
C ASN A 97 -14.43 -8.57 -3.67
N HIS A 98 -13.38 -8.28 -2.94
CA HIS A 98 -12.23 -9.17 -2.78
C HIS A 98 -11.80 -9.29 -1.32
N THR A 99 -11.72 -10.52 -0.81
CA THR A 99 -11.17 -10.79 0.51
C THR A 99 -9.65 -10.92 0.43
N LEU A 100 -8.94 -9.97 1.03
CA LEU A 100 -7.50 -10.02 1.21
C LEU A 100 -7.12 -11.10 2.23
N LYS A 101 -6.35 -12.08 1.76
CA LYS A 101 -5.82 -13.18 2.56
C LYS A 101 -4.34 -12.95 2.90
N PRO A 102 -3.84 -13.55 4.00
CA PRO A 102 -2.43 -13.43 4.36
C PRO A 102 -1.50 -13.82 3.21
N LEU A 103 -0.53 -12.96 2.93
CA LEU A 103 0.53 -13.16 1.94
C LEU A 103 0.03 -13.39 0.50
N GLN A 104 -1.19 -12.95 0.18
CA GLN A 104 -1.73 -12.98 -1.17
C GLN A 104 -1.82 -11.55 -1.72
N PRO A 105 -0.96 -11.17 -2.69
CA PRO A 105 -1.03 -9.87 -3.32
C PRO A 105 -2.32 -9.71 -4.13
N PHE A 106 -2.93 -8.54 -4.05
CA PHE A 106 -4.07 -8.15 -4.87
C PHE A 106 -3.81 -6.79 -5.51
N ALA A 107 -4.00 -6.71 -6.83
CA ALA A 107 -3.78 -5.52 -7.63
C ALA A 107 -5.11 -4.84 -8.01
N PHE A 108 -5.16 -3.52 -7.92
CA PHE A 108 -6.28 -2.71 -8.40
C PHE A 108 -5.83 -1.30 -8.78
N ALA A 109 -6.60 -0.65 -9.65
CA ALA A 109 -6.30 0.72 -10.07
C ALA A 109 -6.47 1.71 -8.90
N ALA A 110 -5.45 2.51 -8.64
CA ALA A 110 -5.41 3.41 -7.49
C ALA A 110 -6.23 4.70 -7.68
N ASP A 111 -6.83 4.90 -8.86
CA ASP A 111 -7.78 5.95 -9.17
C ASP A 111 -9.23 5.59 -8.81
N GLN A 112 -9.46 4.35 -8.39
CA GLN A 112 -10.77 3.86 -7.94
C GLN A 112 -10.96 4.07 -6.44
N VAL A 113 -12.17 4.46 -6.05
CA VAL A 113 -12.58 4.44 -4.63
C VAL A 113 -12.69 2.99 -4.19
N VAL A 114 -11.82 2.60 -3.26
CA VAL A 114 -11.80 1.27 -2.66
C VAL A 114 -11.91 1.38 -1.15
N LYS A 115 -12.94 0.72 -0.61
CA LYS A 115 -13.22 0.63 0.83
C LYS A 115 -12.56 -0.61 1.39
N ALA A 116 -11.80 -0.44 2.46
CA ALA A 116 -11.31 -1.50 3.31
C ALA A 116 -12.27 -1.70 4.47
N LYS A 117 -12.86 -2.90 4.56
CA LYS A 117 -13.72 -3.32 5.66
C LYS A 117 -13.02 -4.43 6.42
N LEU A 118 -12.83 -4.24 7.72
CA LEU A 118 -12.37 -5.28 8.62
C LEU A 118 -13.54 -6.26 8.83
N THR A 119 -13.41 -7.46 8.28
CA THR A 119 -14.31 -8.58 8.58
C THR A 119 -14.10 -8.96 10.05
N ALA A 120 -15.18 -9.04 10.83
CA ALA A 120 -15.14 -9.12 12.29
C ALA A 120 -13.99 -9.99 12.82
N GLY A 121 -13.07 -9.31 13.50
CA GLY A 121 -11.75 -9.81 13.91
C GLY A 121 -10.85 -8.62 14.22
N GLN A 122 -11.27 -7.78 15.17
CA GLN A 122 -10.33 -6.83 15.80
C GLN A 122 -9.30 -7.64 16.58
N MET A 123 -8.03 -7.23 16.47
CA MET A 123 -6.85 -7.57 17.28
C MET A 123 -6.90 -8.87 18.10
#